data_AF-A0A3D4WSM6-F1
#
_entry.id   AF-A0A3D4WSM6-F1
#
_cell.length_a   1.000
_cell.length_b   1.000
_cell.length_c   1.000
_cell.angle_alpha   90.00
_cell.angle_beta   90.00
_cell.angle_gamma   90.00
#
_symmetry.space_group_name_H-M   'P 1'
#
loop_
_entity.id
_entity.type
_entity.pdbx_description
1 polymer ?
#
loop_
_entity_poly.entity_id
_entity_poly.type
_entity_poly.pdbx_seq_one_letter_code
_entity_poly.pdbx_strand_id
1 'polypeptide(L)'
;MTVLSRRFTAPFTVLAVLAAFMVAILIAEPASASGPLRTHAAARGKFIGYAASTGPLAGESAYRTIASTEFNQVTAENAMKWDATEPSDNNYTFTAADQVVTFAQQNNQVVHGHTLVWHSQTPGWVQSLGAPAMRAAMQDHIATVIGRYAANPAVQSWDV
;
A
#
# COMPACT_ATOMS: atom_id res chain seq x y z
N MET A 1 74.02 -28.04 -48.04
CA MET A 1 73.98 -27.41 -46.71
C MET A 1 72.98 -26.28 -46.74
N THR A 2 71.92 -26.45 -45.97
CA THR A 2 70.73 -25.61 -45.88
C THR A 2 71.02 -24.30 -45.15
N VAL A 3 70.60 -23.16 -45.69
CA VAL A 3 70.44 -21.93 -44.89
C VAL A 3 69.12 -21.28 -45.29
N LEU A 4 68.14 -21.34 -44.36
CA LEU A 4 66.87 -20.65 -44.44
C LEU A 4 67.07 -19.14 -44.28
N SER A 5 66.51 -18.35 -45.20
CA SER A 5 66.30 -16.92 -45.02
C SER A 5 65.02 -16.68 -44.21
N ARG A 6 65.16 -16.06 -43.03
CA ARG A 6 64.03 -15.62 -42.20
C ARG A 6 63.38 -14.39 -42.86
N ARG A 7 62.13 -14.52 -43.30
CA ARG A 7 61.27 -13.36 -43.60
C ARG A 7 60.69 -12.82 -42.28
N PHE A 8 61.00 -11.56 -41.99
CA PHE A 8 60.31 -10.76 -40.99
C PHE A 8 58.95 -10.34 -41.54
N THR A 9 57.88 -10.75 -40.87
CA THR A 9 56.55 -10.12 -40.97
C THR A 9 56.00 -9.97 -39.56
N ALA A 10 55.96 -8.74 -39.09
CA ALA A 10 55.05 -8.28 -38.03
C ALA A 10 54.19 -7.17 -38.69
N PRO A 11 53.13 -6.61 -38.09
CA PRO A 11 52.16 -7.10 -37.09
C PRO A 11 50.73 -6.63 -37.42
N PHE A 12 49.68 -7.46 -37.51
CA PHE A 12 48.31 -6.89 -37.70
C PHE A 12 47.15 -7.59 -36.98
N THR A 13 47.40 -8.63 -36.19
CA THR A 13 46.30 -9.47 -35.67
C THR A 13 45.99 -9.32 -34.18
N VAL A 14 46.44 -8.27 -33.50
CA VAL A 14 46.22 -8.14 -32.05
C VAL A 14 45.31 -6.97 -31.64
N LEU A 15 45.08 -5.97 -32.51
CA LEU A 15 44.35 -4.76 -32.09
C LEU A 15 42.80 -4.83 -32.25
N ALA A 16 42.25 -5.84 -32.93
CA ALA A 16 40.80 -5.93 -33.15
C ALA A 16 40.04 -6.62 -32.00
N VAL A 17 40.71 -7.40 -31.15
CA VAL A 17 40.04 -8.21 -30.10
C VAL A 17 39.83 -7.42 -28.80
N LEU A 18 40.60 -6.35 -28.57
CA LEU A 18 40.48 -5.52 -27.35
C LEU A 18 39.35 -4.49 -27.40
N ALA A 19 38.94 -4.04 -28.59
CA ALA A 19 37.83 -3.08 -28.72
C ALA A 19 36.44 -3.74 -28.48
N ALA A 20 36.31 -5.04 -28.76
CA ALA A 20 35.05 -5.78 -28.54
C ALA A 20 34.81 -6.11 -27.05
N PHE A 21 35.86 -6.14 -26.22
CA PHE A 21 35.76 -6.44 -24.79
C PHE A 21 35.48 -5.21 -23.91
N MET A 22 35.60 -3.99 -24.45
CA MET A 22 35.43 -2.74 -23.69
C MET A 22 34.04 -2.08 -23.89
N VAL A 23 33.14 -2.70 -24.66
CA VAL A 23 31.72 -2.29 -24.80
C VAL A 23 30.79 -3.22 -24.00
N ALA A 24 31.31 -3.87 -22.96
CA ALA A 24 30.50 -4.48 -21.91
C ALA A 24 30.61 -3.65 -20.63
N ILE A 25 30.60 -2.33 -20.76
CA ILE A 25 30.34 -1.43 -19.64
C ILE A 25 28.85 -1.57 -19.33
N LEU A 26 28.56 -2.45 -18.37
CA LEU A 26 27.55 -2.26 -17.32
C LEU A 26 26.36 -1.39 -17.72
N ILE A 27 25.56 -1.82 -18.69
CA ILE A 27 24.16 -1.42 -18.71
C ILE A 27 23.52 -2.33 -17.67
N ALA A 28 23.56 -1.90 -16.40
CA ALA A 28 22.68 -2.48 -15.41
C ALA A 28 21.26 -2.20 -15.90
N GLU A 29 20.63 -3.19 -16.54
CA GLU A 29 19.21 -3.16 -16.81
C GLU A 29 18.52 -2.74 -15.51
N PRO A 30 17.65 -1.71 -15.52
CA PRO A 30 16.93 -1.35 -14.31
C PRO A 30 16.28 -2.62 -13.79
N ALA A 31 16.50 -2.94 -12.52
CA ALA A 31 15.95 -4.13 -11.91
C ALA A 31 14.43 -4.12 -12.17
N SER A 32 13.98 -4.99 -13.09
CA SER A 32 12.56 -5.11 -13.38
C SER A 32 11.95 -5.79 -12.16
N ALA A 33 11.02 -5.11 -11.49
CA ALA A 33 10.26 -5.73 -10.42
C ALA A 33 9.58 -6.97 -10.98
N SER A 34 9.69 -8.12 -10.30
CA SER A 34 9.11 -9.40 -10.74
C SER A 34 7.58 -9.45 -10.76
N GLY A 35 6.93 -8.30 -10.58
CA GLY A 35 5.49 -8.11 -10.45
C GLY A 35 5.14 -7.22 -9.25
N PRO A 36 3.86 -6.90 -9.06
CA PRO A 36 3.40 -6.10 -7.93
C PRO A 36 3.59 -6.82 -6.59
N LEU A 37 3.75 -6.06 -5.51
CA LEU A 37 3.92 -6.59 -4.15
C LEU A 37 2.81 -7.57 -3.76
N ARG A 38 1.55 -7.24 -4.09
CA ARG A 38 0.36 -8.08 -3.80
C ARG A 38 0.45 -9.47 -4.40
N THR A 39 1.06 -9.62 -5.58
CA THR A 39 1.21 -10.92 -6.23
C THR A 39 2.18 -11.79 -5.43
N HIS A 40 3.29 -11.20 -4.99
CA HIS A 40 4.28 -11.89 -4.18
C HIS A 40 3.78 -12.22 -2.76
N ALA A 41 2.95 -11.34 -2.16
CA ALA A 41 2.32 -11.58 -0.87
C ALA A 41 1.25 -12.68 -0.97
N ALA A 42 0.36 -12.60 -1.97
CA ALA A 42 -0.71 -13.57 -2.20
C ALA A 42 -0.17 -14.98 -2.49
N ALA A 43 0.93 -15.10 -3.25
CA ALA A 43 1.61 -16.38 -3.49
C ALA A 43 2.10 -17.06 -2.19
N ARG A 44 2.16 -16.33 -1.07
CA ARG A 44 2.55 -16.82 0.26
C ARG A 44 1.38 -16.84 1.24
N GLY A 45 0.14 -16.65 0.76
CA GLY A 45 -1.05 -16.56 1.60
C GLY A 45 -1.03 -15.38 2.56
N LYS A 46 -0.35 -14.28 2.21
CA LYS A 46 -0.24 -13.07 3.04
C LYS A 46 -0.91 -11.87 2.38
N PHE A 47 -1.34 -10.93 3.21
CA PHE A 47 -1.65 -9.59 2.79
C PHE A 47 -0.40 -8.70 2.80
N ILE A 48 -0.37 -7.74 1.88
CA ILE A 48 0.51 -6.59 1.92
C ILE A 48 -0.38 -5.35 1.75
N GLY A 49 -0.40 -4.52 2.79
CA GLY A 49 -1.31 -3.40 2.88
C GLY A 49 -0.63 -2.05 2.95
N TYR A 50 -1.45 -1.01 2.92
CA TYR A 50 -1.05 0.39 3.06
C TYR A 50 -2.13 1.17 3.82
N ALA A 51 -1.74 2.32 4.38
CA ALA A 51 -2.69 3.27 4.97
C ALA A 51 -3.16 4.27 3.91
N ALA A 52 -4.47 4.35 3.69
CA ALA A 52 -5.09 5.24 2.73
C ALA A 52 -5.47 6.59 3.36
N SER A 53 -4.92 7.66 2.79
CA SER A 53 -5.30 9.03 3.09
C SER A 53 -6.28 9.54 2.04
N THR A 54 -7.41 10.12 2.44
CA THR A 54 -8.52 10.48 1.51
C THR A 54 -8.18 11.62 0.56
N GLY A 55 -7.31 12.56 0.97
CA GLY A 55 -6.83 13.67 0.15
C GLY A 55 -6.06 13.17 -1.09
N PRO A 56 -4.91 12.48 -0.91
CA PRO A 56 -4.19 11.85 -2.01
C PRO A 56 -5.05 10.89 -2.83
N LEU A 57 -5.93 10.12 -2.19
CA LEU A 57 -6.84 9.22 -2.90
C LEU A 57 -7.77 9.96 -3.85
N ALA A 58 -8.25 11.16 -3.49
CA ALA A 58 -9.08 12.00 -4.35
C ALA A 58 -8.25 12.76 -5.42
N GLY A 59 -7.10 13.30 -5.04
CA GLY A 59 -6.36 14.27 -5.86
C GLY A 59 -5.25 13.70 -6.74
N GLU A 60 -4.66 12.56 -6.37
CA GLU A 60 -3.36 12.15 -6.90
C GLU A 60 -3.45 10.85 -7.71
N SER A 61 -3.31 10.95 -9.02
CA SER A 61 -3.34 9.79 -9.92
C SER A 61 -2.21 8.80 -9.63
N ALA A 62 -0.99 9.29 -9.40
CA ALA A 62 0.16 8.44 -9.08
C ALA A 62 -0.07 7.64 -7.79
N TYR A 63 -0.63 8.28 -6.75
CA TYR A 63 -1.00 7.62 -5.50
C TYR A 63 -2.00 6.50 -5.74
N ARG A 64 -3.09 6.78 -6.47
CA ARG A 64 -4.10 5.77 -6.82
C ARG A 64 -3.50 4.61 -7.61
N THR A 65 -2.67 4.88 -8.61
CA THR A 65 -2.04 3.85 -9.44
C THR A 65 -1.17 2.91 -8.61
N ILE A 66 -0.31 3.46 -7.74
CA ILE A 66 0.54 2.64 -6.87
C ILE A 66 -0.33 1.86 -5.88
N ALA A 67 -1.27 2.53 -5.22
CA ALA A 67 -2.18 1.91 -4.26
C ALA A 67 -2.96 0.74 -4.89
N SER A 68 -3.56 0.96 -6.05
CA SER A 68 -4.39 -0.01 -6.78
C SER A 68 -3.61 -1.08 -7.52
N THR A 69 -2.29 -0.94 -7.67
CA THR A 69 -1.44 -1.96 -8.31
C THR A 69 -0.69 -2.80 -7.28
N GLU A 70 -0.16 -2.18 -6.23
CA GLU A 70 0.81 -2.84 -5.35
C GLU A 70 0.19 -3.60 -4.18
N PHE A 71 -0.94 -3.16 -3.62
CA PHE A 71 -1.43 -3.68 -2.32
C PHE A 71 -2.74 -4.47 -2.39
N ASN A 72 -2.89 -5.58 -1.66
CA ASN A 72 -4.16 -6.32 -1.60
C ASN A 72 -4.98 -6.06 -0.32
N GLN A 73 -4.50 -5.18 0.56
CA GLN A 73 -5.21 -4.74 1.76
C GLN A 73 -5.07 -3.23 1.94
N VAL A 74 -6.08 -2.60 2.51
CA VAL A 74 -6.06 -1.17 2.86
C VAL A 74 -6.59 -0.94 4.26
N THR A 75 -5.98 0.01 4.96
CA THR A 75 -6.47 0.56 6.22
C THR A 75 -6.75 2.04 6.00
N ALA A 76 -7.90 2.56 6.45
CA ALA A 76 -8.12 4.00 6.41
C ALA A 76 -7.19 4.70 7.43
N GLU A 77 -6.34 5.62 6.98
CA GLU A 77 -5.35 6.27 7.85
C GLU A 77 -5.99 7.02 9.03
N ASN A 78 -7.09 7.72 8.74
CA ASN A 78 -7.87 8.48 9.73
C ASN A 78 -9.37 8.35 9.54
N ALA A 79 -9.83 8.04 8.34
CA ALA A 79 -11.25 8.19 7.99
C ALA A 79 -12.21 7.26 8.74
N MET A 80 -11.69 6.22 9.41
CA MET A 80 -12.47 5.27 10.22
C MET A 80 -12.27 5.44 11.73
N LYS A 81 -11.52 6.46 12.18
CA LYS A 81 -11.38 6.77 13.61
C LYS A 81 -12.65 7.39 14.16
N TRP A 82 -12.79 7.38 15.49
CA TRP A 82 -14.01 7.83 16.15
C TRP A 82 -14.31 9.31 15.83
N ASP A 83 -13.33 10.21 15.94
CA ASP A 83 -13.53 11.64 15.62
C ASP A 83 -13.98 11.89 14.18
N ALA A 84 -13.52 11.08 13.24
CA ALA A 84 -13.89 11.15 11.83
C ALA A 84 -15.28 10.58 11.55
N THR A 85 -15.68 9.52 12.25
CA THR A 85 -16.93 8.79 11.97
C THR A 85 -18.11 9.28 12.80
N GLU A 86 -17.87 9.85 13.97
CA GLU A 86 -18.89 10.38 14.88
C GLU A 86 -18.40 11.68 15.58
N PRO A 87 -18.27 12.78 14.84
CA PRO A 87 -17.72 14.03 15.36
C PRO A 87 -18.54 14.66 16.50
N SER A 88 -19.83 14.36 16.59
CA SER A 88 -20.70 14.73 17.71
C SER A 88 -21.66 13.58 18.05
N ASP A 89 -22.12 13.51 19.30
CA ASP A 89 -22.99 12.45 19.83
C ASP A 89 -24.15 12.11 18.87
N ASN A 90 -24.22 10.84 18.46
CA ASN A 90 -25.25 10.30 17.54
C ASN A 90 -25.31 10.97 16.15
N ASN A 91 -24.28 11.72 15.75
CA ASN A 91 -24.17 12.34 14.44
C ASN A 91 -23.03 11.69 13.66
N TYR A 92 -23.35 10.61 12.97
CA TYR A 92 -22.38 9.85 12.20
C TYR A 92 -22.19 10.41 10.79
N THR A 93 -20.93 10.39 10.33
CA THR A 93 -20.57 10.61 8.94
C THR A 93 -19.61 9.54 8.47
N PHE A 94 -19.83 9.02 7.27
CA PHE A 94 -19.03 7.93 6.73
C PHE A 94 -18.46 8.22 5.35
N THR A 95 -18.68 9.43 4.82
CA THR A 95 -18.26 9.80 3.46
C THR A 95 -16.79 9.50 3.19
N ALA A 96 -15.91 9.86 4.14
CA ALA A 96 -14.48 9.62 4.02
C ALA A 96 -14.12 8.13 4.12
N ALA A 97 -14.74 7.40 5.05
CA ALA A 97 -14.52 5.97 5.22
C ALA A 97 -15.02 5.18 4.00
N ASP A 98 -16.20 5.51 3.49
CA ASP A 98 -16.80 4.90 2.31
C ASP A 98 -15.96 5.14 1.05
N GLN A 99 -15.29 6.29 0.95
CA GLN A 99 -14.36 6.56 -0.16
C GLN A 99 -13.23 5.52 -0.17
N VAL A 100 -12.67 5.19 1.00
CA VAL A 100 -11.62 4.18 1.14
C VAL A 100 -12.18 2.78 0.84
N VAL A 101 -13.33 2.43 1.40
CA VAL A 101 -13.98 1.12 1.19
C VAL A 101 -14.34 0.91 -0.28
N THR A 102 -14.89 1.92 -0.93
CA THR A 102 -15.26 1.88 -2.36
C THR A 102 -14.03 1.70 -3.23
N PHE A 103 -12.94 2.44 -2.95
CA PHE A 103 -11.68 2.27 -3.65
C PHE A 103 -11.12 0.86 -3.47
N ALA A 104 -11.19 0.31 -2.25
CA ALA A 104 -10.73 -1.05 -1.97
C ALA A 104 -11.48 -2.08 -2.82
N GLN A 105 -12.81 -2.00 -2.83
CA GLN A 105 -13.68 -2.89 -3.61
C GLN A 105 -13.38 -2.81 -5.11
N GLN A 106 -13.25 -1.60 -5.65
CA GLN A 106 -12.96 -1.40 -7.07
C GLN A 106 -11.60 -1.97 -7.50
N ASN A 107 -10.66 -2.11 -6.57
CA ASN A 107 -9.29 -2.53 -6.83
C ASN A 107 -8.94 -3.91 -6.26
N ASN A 108 -9.95 -4.70 -5.90
CA ASN A 108 -9.82 -6.05 -5.35
C ASN A 108 -8.94 -6.10 -4.09
N GLN A 109 -9.15 -5.14 -3.19
CA GLN A 109 -8.47 -5.04 -1.91
C GLN A 109 -9.45 -5.37 -0.78
N VAL A 110 -8.93 -5.96 0.28
CA VAL A 110 -9.67 -6.12 1.54
C VAL A 110 -9.39 -4.91 2.43
N VAL A 111 -10.33 -4.57 3.31
CA VAL A 111 -10.23 -3.47 4.26
C VAL A 111 -9.98 -4.03 5.65
N HIS A 112 -8.97 -3.47 6.32
CA HIS A 112 -8.77 -3.58 7.74
C HIS A 112 -9.26 -2.28 8.40
N GLY A 113 -10.32 -2.37 9.20
CA GLY A 113 -10.93 -1.23 9.86
C GLY A 113 -10.08 -0.77 11.04
N HIS A 114 -9.73 0.51 11.06
CA HIS A 114 -8.91 1.12 12.11
C HIS A 114 -9.52 2.49 12.48
N THR A 115 -10.07 2.67 13.66
CA THR A 115 -10.19 1.77 14.83
C THR A 115 -11.43 2.18 15.61
N LEU A 116 -12.04 1.27 16.38
CA LEU A 116 -13.32 1.54 17.04
C LEU A 116 -13.16 2.29 18.36
N VAL A 117 -12.31 1.81 19.27
CA VAL A 117 -12.08 2.46 20.56
C VAL A 117 -10.60 2.70 20.78
N TRP A 118 -10.22 3.98 20.85
CA TRP A 118 -8.85 4.38 21.07
C TRP A 118 -8.80 5.66 21.91
N HIS A 119 -7.72 5.84 22.67
CA HIS A 119 -7.53 7.02 23.55
C HIS A 119 -7.13 8.28 22.78
N SER A 120 -6.64 8.13 21.56
CA SER A 120 -6.28 9.22 20.66
C SER A 120 -7.35 9.34 19.59
N GLN A 121 -7.57 10.56 19.09
CA GLN A 121 -8.59 10.85 18.07
C GLN A 121 -10.00 10.37 18.47
N THR A 122 -10.25 10.38 19.78
CA THR A 122 -11.59 10.30 20.37
C THR A 122 -12.21 11.69 20.31
N PRO A 123 -13.46 11.86 19.87
CA PRO A 123 -14.07 13.20 19.79
C PRO A 123 -14.26 13.80 21.19
N GLY A 124 -14.18 15.13 21.27
CA GLY A 124 -14.20 15.85 22.56
C GLY A 124 -15.47 15.62 23.38
N TRP A 125 -16.61 15.33 22.73
CA TRP A 125 -17.86 15.04 23.43
C TRP A 125 -17.82 13.72 24.20
N VAL A 126 -17.06 12.71 23.75
CA VAL A 126 -16.85 11.46 24.49
C VAL A 126 -15.93 11.70 25.67
N GLN A 127 -14.86 12.47 25.44
CA GLN A 127 -13.87 12.78 26.47
C GLN A 127 -14.45 13.54 27.68
N SER A 128 -15.56 14.25 27.50
CA SER A 128 -16.26 14.97 28.57
C SER A 128 -17.25 14.12 29.37
N LEU A 129 -17.50 12.87 28.94
CA LEU A 129 -18.46 11.97 29.60
C LEU A 129 -17.89 11.35 30.88
N GLY A 130 -18.78 11.14 31.86
CA GLY A 130 -18.52 10.24 32.97
C GLY A 130 -18.57 8.77 32.54
N ALA A 131 -17.96 7.88 33.33
CA ALA A 131 -17.75 6.48 32.96
C ALA A 131 -19.02 5.70 32.50
N PRO A 132 -20.22 5.84 33.11
CA PRO A 132 -21.41 5.15 32.63
C PRO A 132 -21.85 5.62 31.24
N ALA A 133 -21.85 6.94 31.00
CA ALA A 133 -22.23 7.50 29.71
C ALA A 133 -21.19 7.19 28.63
N MET A 134 -19.90 7.25 28.96
CA MET A 134 -18.81 6.85 28.06
C MET A 134 -18.94 5.37 27.64
N ARG A 135 -19.31 4.49 28.58
CA ARG A 135 -19.56 3.08 28.25
C ARG A 135 -20.70 2.89 27.27
N ALA A 136 -21.81 3.61 27.47
CA ALA A 136 -22.93 3.57 26.54
C ALA A 136 -22.53 4.10 25.15
N ALA A 137 -21.81 5.22 25.10
CA ALA A 137 -21.28 5.79 23.85
C ALA A 137 -20.34 4.82 23.12
N MET A 138 -19.41 4.15 23.82
CA MET A 138 -18.55 3.13 23.21
C MET A 138 -19.35 1.98 22.60
N GLN A 139 -20.36 1.48 23.31
CA GLN A 139 -21.19 0.37 22.83
C GLN A 139 -22.00 0.77 21.60
N ASP A 140 -22.58 1.98 21.60
CA ASP A 140 -23.30 2.53 20.45
C ASP A 140 -22.37 2.72 19.24
N HIS A 141 -21.21 3.34 19.46
CA HIS A 141 -20.21 3.58 18.43
C HIS A 141 -19.76 2.28 17.75
N ILE A 142 -19.38 1.27 18.55
CA ILE A 142 -19.00 -0.05 18.03
C ILE A 142 -20.13 -0.66 17.22
N ALA A 143 -21.36 -0.66 17.74
CA ALA A 143 -22.51 -1.27 17.08
C ALA A 143 -22.84 -0.57 15.75
N THR A 144 -22.80 0.76 15.73
CA THR A 144 -23.12 1.57 14.54
C THR A 144 -22.05 1.43 13.47
N VAL A 145 -20.77 1.54 13.82
CA VAL A 145 -19.66 1.46 12.86
C VAL A 145 -19.52 0.04 12.30
N ILE A 146 -19.53 -1.00 13.15
CA ILE A 146 -19.51 -2.40 12.66
C ILE A 146 -20.77 -2.68 11.84
N GLY A 147 -21.94 -2.27 12.34
CA GLY A 147 -23.23 -2.49 11.69
C GLY A 147 -23.28 -1.91 10.27
N ARG A 148 -22.69 -0.73 10.05
CA ARG A 148 -22.57 -0.13 8.71
C ARG A 148 -21.87 -1.06 7.72
N TYR A 149 -20.79 -1.71 8.13
CA TYR A 149 -19.93 -2.49 7.23
C TYR A 149 -20.16 -4.00 7.29
N ALA A 150 -21.04 -4.49 8.16
CA ALA A 150 -21.24 -5.92 8.41
C ALA A 150 -21.61 -6.73 7.15
N ALA A 151 -22.35 -6.13 6.22
CA ALA A 151 -22.75 -6.78 4.96
C ALA A 151 -21.71 -6.60 3.83
N ASN A 152 -20.61 -5.89 4.08
CA ASN A 152 -19.60 -5.60 3.07
C ASN A 152 -18.45 -6.64 3.13
N PRO A 153 -18.32 -7.53 2.13
CA PRO A 153 -17.32 -8.59 2.17
C PRO A 153 -15.87 -8.11 2.04
N ALA A 154 -15.67 -6.84 1.66
CA ALA A 154 -14.33 -6.26 1.62
C ALA A 154 -13.79 -5.97 3.03
N VAL A 155 -14.63 -5.65 4.01
CA VAL A 155 -14.18 -5.33 5.38
C VAL A 155 -14.00 -6.64 6.16
N GLN A 156 -12.76 -7.07 6.34
CA GLN A 156 -12.44 -8.42 6.84
C GLN A 156 -11.95 -8.47 8.28
N SER A 157 -11.49 -7.35 8.83
CA SER A 157 -10.93 -7.29 10.19
C SER A 157 -11.02 -5.89 10.75
N TRP A 158 -10.94 -5.78 12.08
CA TRP A 158 -11.00 -4.51 12.81
C TRP A 158 -9.98 -4.49 13.94
N ASP A 159 -9.36 -3.33 14.15
CA ASP A 159 -8.82 -2.94 15.45
C ASP A 159 -9.96 -2.43 16.32
N VAL A 160 -10.37 -3.25 17.29
CA VAL A 160 -11.51 -2.98 18.20
C VAL A 160 -11.11 -2.09 19.35
#